data_AF-A0A1G4P475-F1
#
_entry.id   AF-A0A1G4P475-F1
#
_cell.length_a   1.000
_cell.length_b   1.000
_cell.length_c   1.000
_cell.angle_alpha   90.00
_cell.angle_beta   90.00
_cell.angle_gamma   90.00
#
_symmetry.space_group_name_H-M   'P 1'
#
loop_
_entity.id
_entity.type
_entity.pdbx_description
1 polymer ?
#
loop_
_entity_poly.entity_id
_entity_poly.type
_entity_poly.pdbx_seq_one_letter_code
_entity_poly.pdbx_strand_id
1 'polypeptide(L)'
;MVKTIRNALLFAAAVHILYVIVQVVSGMLLTMWHVPKIVDAYSSKQVLESQVSFGVMTSPSIWLYVLTFAGSAALYAFVLQPLLRRWANRRNRS
;
A
#
# COMPACT_ATOMS: atom_id res chain seq x y z
N MET A 1 14.31 19.53 -13.45
CA MET A 1 14.50 18.33 -12.62
C MET A 1 13.66 18.35 -11.33
N VAL A 2 13.63 19.44 -10.57
CA VAL A 2 12.92 19.53 -9.27
C VAL A 2 11.41 19.18 -9.34
N LYS A 3 10.70 19.60 -10.40
CA LYS A 3 9.27 19.27 -10.61
C LYS A 3 9.01 17.77 -10.75
N THR A 4 9.92 17.04 -11.38
CA THR A 4 9.81 15.58 -11.55
C THR A 4 10.03 14.85 -10.23
N ILE A 5 11.03 15.29 -9.45
CA ILE A 5 11.33 14.73 -8.12
C ILE A 5 10.15 14.97 -7.18
N ARG A 6 9.62 16.19 -7.13
CA ARG A 6 8.44 16.53 -6.32
C ARG A 6 7.23 15.66 -6.66
N ASN A 7 6.94 15.47 -7.96
CA ASN A 7 5.80 14.67 -8.38
C ASN A 7 5.98 13.17 -8.05
N ALA A 8 7.18 12.64 -8.18
CA ALA A 8 7.50 11.27 -7.76
C ALA A 8 7.33 11.09 -6.25
N LEU A 9 7.73 12.09 -5.46
CA LEU A 9 7.63 12.06 -4.00
C LEU A 9 6.17 12.15 -3.53
N LEU A 10 5.37 13.02 -4.16
CA LEU A 10 3.92 13.09 -3.92
C LEU A 10 3.21 11.79 -4.32
N PHE A 11 3.61 11.17 -5.43
CA PHE A 11 3.05 9.90 -5.87
C PHE A 11 3.37 8.77 -4.87
N ALA A 12 4.63 8.64 -4.45
CA ALA A 12 5.03 7.65 -3.46
C ALA A 12 4.30 7.85 -2.12
N ALA A 13 4.16 9.09 -1.66
CA ALA A 13 3.39 9.42 -0.46
C ALA A 13 1.92 9.02 -0.61
N ALA A 14 1.28 9.36 -1.73
CA ALA A 14 -0.12 9.01 -1.97
C ALA A 14 -0.37 7.49 -1.99
N VAL A 15 0.55 6.71 -2.57
CA VAL A 15 0.46 5.23 -2.58
C VAL A 15 0.52 4.67 -1.16
N HIS A 16 1.41 5.18 -0.32
CA HIS A 16 1.54 4.69 1.07
C HIS A 16 0.36 5.13 1.93
N ILE A 17 -0.17 6.34 1.73
CA ILE A 17 -1.41 6.78 2.38
C ILE A 17 -2.57 5.86 2.00
N LEU A 18 -2.71 5.53 0.70
CA LEU A 18 -3.75 4.62 0.23
C LEU A 18 -3.59 3.21 0.83
N TYR A 19 -2.36 2.70 0.91
CA TYR A 19 -2.06 1.42 1.55
C TYR A 19 -2.55 1.37 3.01
N VAL A 20 -2.27 2.42 3.78
CA VAL A 20 -2.74 2.53 5.18
C VAL A 20 -4.26 2.56 5.24
N ILE A 21 -4.92 3.35 4.38
CA ILE A 21 -6.39 3.41 4.32
C ILE A 21 -6.99 2.02 4.06
N VAL A 22 -6.45 1.27 3.09
CA VAL A 22 -6.92 -0.09 2.78
C VAL A 22 -6.75 -1.03 3.97
N GLN A 23 -5.62 -0.96 4.69
CA GLN A 23 -5.41 -1.76 5.90
C GLN A 23 -6.43 -1.42 6.99
N VAL A 24 -6.69 -0.13 7.23
CA VAL A 24 -7.66 0.32 8.23
C VAL A 24 -9.07 -0.15 7.88
N VAL A 25 -9.49 0.02 6.62
CA VAL A 25 -10.82 -0.41 6.15
C VAL A 25 -10.95 -1.93 6.23
N SER A 26 -9.93 -2.68 5.83
CA SER A 26 -9.92 -4.15 5.92
C SER A 26 -10.04 -4.61 7.37
N GLY A 27 -9.33 -3.96 8.29
CA GLY A 27 -9.46 -4.21 9.73
C GLY A 27 -10.86 -3.93 10.25
N MET A 28 -11.46 -2.81 9.83
CA MET A 28 -12.82 -2.44 10.22
C MET A 28 -13.87 -3.42 9.69
N LEU A 29 -13.74 -3.90 8.45
CA LEU A 29 -14.63 -4.92 7.89
C LEU A 29 -14.53 -6.24 8.67
N LEU A 30 -13.30 -6.64 9.04
CA LEU A 30 -13.09 -7.82 9.86
C LEU A 30 -13.73 -7.68 11.23
N THR A 31 -13.64 -6.52 11.90
CA THR A 31 -14.31 -6.32 13.19
C THR A 31 -15.83 -6.24 13.09
N MET A 32 -16.37 -5.72 11.97
CA MET A 32 -17.83 -5.66 11.75
C MET A 32 -18.43 -7.04 11.43
N TRP A 33 -17.70 -7.92 10.75
CA TRP A 33 -18.20 -9.25 10.35
C TRP A 33 -17.85 -10.36 11.34
N HIS A 34 -16.94 -10.12 12.28
CA HIS A 34 -16.53 -11.12 13.26
C HIS A 34 -17.29 -10.94 14.59
N VAL A 35 -18.35 -11.73 14.79
CA VAL A 35 -19.11 -11.79 16.06
C VAL A 35 -18.36 -12.71 17.04
N PRO A 36 -17.78 -12.20 18.15
CA PRO A 36 -17.04 -13.02 19.08
C PRO A 36 -18.02 -13.84 19.92
N LYS A 37 -18.20 -15.13 19.59
CA LYS A 37 -18.78 -16.08 20.54
C LYS A 37 -17.75 -16.29 21.66
N ILE A 38 -18.05 -15.76 22.84
CA ILE A 38 -17.15 -15.68 24.01
C ILE A 38 -16.62 -17.07 24.44
N VAL A 39 -17.28 -18.15 24.02
CA VAL A 39 -16.89 -19.54 24.31
C VAL A 39 -15.87 -20.12 23.32
N ASP A 40 -15.85 -19.67 22.05
CA ASP A 40 -14.90 -20.10 21.02
C ASP A 40 -13.69 -19.16 20.88
N ALA A 41 -13.80 -17.94 21.39
CA ALA A 41 -12.80 -16.88 21.25
C ALA A 41 -11.43 -17.21 21.87
N TYR A 42 -11.35 -18.17 22.80
CA TYR A 42 -10.07 -18.63 23.39
C TYR A 42 -9.37 -19.69 22.53
N SER A 43 -10.11 -20.57 21.85
CA SER A 43 -9.54 -21.52 20.89
C SER A 43 -9.20 -20.88 19.54
N SER A 44 -9.85 -19.77 19.18
CA SER A 44 -9.66 -19.08 17.90
C SER A 44 -8.68 -17.90 17.93
N LYS A 45 -8.13 -17.50 19.09
CA LYS A 45 -7.13 -16.41 19.17
C LYS A 45 -5.95 -16.63 18.21
N GLN A 46 -5.48 -17.88 18.09
CA GLN A 46 -4.37 -18.23 17.20
C GLN A 46 -4.73 -18.10 15.71
N VAL A 47 -6.02 -18.20 15.35
CA VAL A 47 -6.50 -18.08 13.97
C VAL A 47 -6.84 -16.62 13.62
N LEU A 48 -7.44 -15.87 14.56
CA LEU A 48 -7.78 -14.46 14.32
C LEU A 48 -6.54 -13.58 14.22
N GLU A 49 -5.54 -13.76 15.10
CA GLU A 49 -4.29 -12.99 15.04
C GLU A 49 -3.57 -13.16 13.69
N SER A 50 -3.77 -14.30 13.00
CA SER A 50 -3.25 -14.57 11.65
C SER A 50 -4.09 -13.98 10.51
N GLN A 51 -5.39 -13.76 10.71
CA GLN A 51 -6.31 -13.24 9.69
C GLN A 51 -6.40 -11.71 9.68
N VAL A 52 -6.21 -11.08 10.84
CA VAL A 52 -6.00 -9.63 10.95
C VAL A 52 -4.51 -9.38 11.11
N SER A 53 -3.87 -8.83 10.08
CA SER A 53 -2.45 -8.41 10.07
C SER A 53 -2.10 -7.30 11.10
N PHE A 54 -2.96 -7.07 12.11
CA PHE A 54 -2.65 -6.24 13.27
C PHE A 54 -1.87 -7.02 14.34
N GLY A 55 -1.92 -8.37 14.35
CA GLY A 55 -1.34 -9.21 15.42
C GLY A 55 -0.02 -9.92 15.08
N VAL A 56 0.20 -10.34 13.83
CA VAL A 56 1.49 -10.90 13.41
C VAL A 56 2.45 -9.74 13.13
N MET A 57 3.09 -9.24 14.19
CA MET A 57 4.32 -8.45 14.06
C MET A 57 5.46 -9.36 13.59
N THR A 58 5.42 -9.88 12.36
CA THR A 58 6.69 -10.07 11.65
C THR A 58 7.18 -8.66 11.43
N SER A 59 8.03 -8.13 12.32
CA SER A 59 8.61 -6.80 12.19
C SER A 59 9.22 -6.69 10.79
N PRO A 60 8.55 -6.05 9.82
CA PRO A 60 9.08 -5.99 8.48
C PRO A 60 10.33 -5.14 8.64
N SER A 61 11.49 -5.69 8.25
CA SER A 61 12.75 -4.96 8.33
C SER A 61 12.54 -3.59 7.69
N ILE A 62 12.96 -2.51 8.36
CA ILE A 62 12.79 -1.12 7.87
C ILE A 62 13.29 -0.99 6.42
N TRP A 63 14.27 -1.82 6.03
CA TRP A 63 14.76 -1.97 4.68
C TRP A 63 13.71 -2.34 3.64
N LEU A 64 12.71 -3.17 3.98
CA LEU A 64 11.62 -3.51 3.07
C LEU A 64 10.75 -2.28 2.77
N TYR A 65 10.43 -1.46 3.77
CA TYR A 65 9.69 -0.21 3.55
C TYR A 65 10.48 0.79 2.70
N VAL A 66 11.80 0.90 2.93
CA VAL A 66 12.68 1.72 2.09
C VAL A 66 12.69 1.20 0.65
N LEU A 67 12.70 -0.12 0.46
CA LEU A 67 12.74 -0.76 -0.85
C LEU A 67 11.40 -0.64 -1.58
N THR A 68 10.25 -0.74 -0.90
CA THR A 68 8.93 -0.49 -1.50
C THR A 68 8.77 0.98 -1.87
N PHE A 69 9.26 1.90 -1.04
CA PHE A 69 9.25 3.32 -1.33
C PHE A 69 10.13 3.65 -2.54
N ALA A 70 11.39 3.21 -2.54
CA ALA A 70 12.32 3.39 -3.66
C ALA A 70 11.80 2.72 -4.94
N GLY A 71 11.25 1.50 -4.84
CA GLY A 71 10.64 0.77 -5.94
C GLY A 71 9.45 1.50 -6.55
N SER A 72 8.57 2.06 -5.71
CA SER A 72 7.42 2.85 -6.18
C SER A 72 7.84 4.14 -6.90
N ALA A 73 8.87 4.83 -6.40
CA ALA A 73 9.44 6.00 -7.04
C ALA A 73 10.13 5.65 -8.36
N ALA A 74 10.86 4.53 -8.41
CA ALA A 74 11.47 4.02 -9.63
C ALA A 74 10.42 3.64 -10.68
N LEU A 75 9.34 2.95 -10.30
CA LEU A 75 8.23 2.63 -11.20
C LEU A 75 7.61 3.89 -11.80
N TYR A 76 7.41 4.95 -11.00
CA TYR A 76 6.91 6.22 -11.52
C TYR A 76 7.87 6.83 -12.56
N ALA A 77 9.16 6.90 -12.25
CA ALA A 77 10.17 7.51 -13.11
C ALA A 77 10.43 6.72 -14.41
N PHE A 78 10.44 5.38 -14.34
CA PHE A 78 10.82 4.52 -15.47
C PHE A 78 9.64 3.95 -16.25
N VAL A 79 8.44 3.85 -15.66
CA VAL A 79 7.25 3.32 -16.35
C VAL A 79 6.28 4.44 -16.65
N LEU A 80 5.75 5.12 -15.63
CA LEU A 80 4.68 6.11 -15.83
C LEU A 80 5.17 7.33 -16.60
N GLN A 81 6.31 7.90 -16.25
CA GLN A 81 6.82 9.11 -16.92
C GLN A 81 7.07 8.91 -18.43
N PRO A 82 7.76 7.85 -18.91
CA PRO A 82 7.90 7.63 -20.35
C PRO A 82 6.60 7.19 -21.01
N LEU A 83 5.72 6.45 -20.34
CA LEU A 83 4.42 6.07 -20.89
C LEU A 83 3.52 7.30 -21.10
N LEU A 84 3.46 8.20 -20.12
CA LEU A 84 2.73 9.47 -20.21
C LEU A 84 3.32 10.40 -21.27
N ARG A 85 4.66 10.47 -21.39
CA ARG A 85 5.32 11.22 -22.47
C ARG A 85 4.99 10.63 -23.85
N ARG A 86 5.03 9.31 -24.00
CA ARG A 86 4.64 8.62 -25.24
C ARG A 86 3.18 8.87 -25.59
N TRP A 87 2.29 8.83 -24.61
CA TRP A 87 0.86 9.13 -24.79
C TRP A 87 0.59 10.59 -25.17
N ALA A 88 1.28 11.54 -24.54
CA ALA A 88 1.18 12.95 -24.89
C ALA A 88 1.69 13.23 -26.32
N ASN A 89 2.79 12.59 -26.73
CA ASN A 89 3.32 12.73 -28.08
C ASN A 89 2.42 12.12 -29.16
N ARG A 90 1.63 11.09 -28.83
CA ARG A 90 0.61 10.53 -29.74
C ARG A 90 -0.56 11.48 -29.94
N ARG A 91 -0.95 12.25 -28.92
CA ARG A 91 -2.05 13.23 -29.02
C ARG A 91 -1.69 14.48 -29.83
N ASN A 92 -0.43 14.90 -29.85
CA ASN A 92 0.02 16.07 -30.64
C ASN A 92 0.34 15.75 -32.12
N ARG A 93 0.14 14.51 -32.57
CA ARG A 93 0.37 14.09 -33.97
C ARG A 93 -0.91 13.76 -34.73
N SER A 94 -2.08 13.97 -34.11
CA SER A 94 -3.40 13.94 -34.76
C SER A 94 -3.98 15.34 -34.77
#